data_AF-A0A942DKY8-F1
#
_entry.id   AF-A0A942DKY8-F1
#
_cell.length_a   1.000
_cell.length_b   1.000
_cell.length_c   1.000
_cell.angle_alpha   90.00
_cell.angle_beta   90.00
_cell.angle_gamma   90.00
#
_symmetry.space_group_name_H-M   'P 1'
#
loop_
_entity.id
_entity.type
_entity.pdbx_description
1 polymer ?
#
loop_
_entity_poly.entity_id
_entity_poly.type
_entity_poly.pdbx_seq_one_letter_code
_entity_poly.pdbx_strand_id
1 'polypeptide(L)'
;MSENATSENAEKPVERRRARLPQPDFSHYKKQNAWPGPNYFFVGHSFNLEEAAQVNEFIEQRANAINSVFVEETQWAPVDAVLNNQNFSKVLSRFENDFLHRLDGALIGPAIDSSGKKIADSFTIWRKEMRRQERESA
;
A
#
# COMPACT_ATOMS: atom_id res chain seq x y z
N MET A 1 33.25 43.20 -38.11
CA MET A 1 32.94 43.69 -36.75
C MET A 1 31.45 43.48 -36.51
N SER A 2 31.13 42.82 -35.38
CA SER A 2 29.87 42.82 -34.59
C SER A 2 28.54 42.53 -35.30
N GLU A 3 27.89 41.38 -35.03
CA GLU A 3 26.90 41.15 -33.93
C GLU A 3 25.57 41.88 -34.22
N ASN A 4 24.37 41.29 -34.18
CA ASN A 4 23.84 40.32 -33.23
C ASN A 4 22.69 39.49 -33.83
N ALA A 5 22.68 38.21 -33.48
CA ALA A 5 21.51 37.35 -33.48
C ALA A 5 20.56 37.78 -32.35
N THR A 6 19.25 37.81 -32.59
CA THR A 6 18.29 37.70 -31.49
C THR A 6 17.21 36.69 -31.90
N SER A 7 17.42 35.48 -31.39
CA SER A 7 16.46 34.39 -31.35
C SER A 7 15.36 34.77 -30.37
N GLU A 8 14.16 35.06 -30.86
CA GLU A 8 12.95 35.10 -30.04
C GLU A 8 12.42 33.67 -29.84
N ASN A 9 13.17 32.86 -29.09
CA ASN A 9 12.61 31.65 -28.50
C ASN A 9 11.89 32.05 -27.22
N ALA A 10 10.61 32.37 -27.34
CA ALA A 10 9.71 32.51 -26.21
C ALA A 10 9.60 31.14 -25.51
N GLU A 11 10.45 30.93 -24.50
CA GLU A 11 10.34 29.84 -23.55
C GLU A 11 8.99 29.98 -22.82
N LYS A 12 7.98 29.25 -23.31
CA LYS A 12 6.78 29.01 -22.51
C LYS A 12 7.24 28.31 -21.23
N PRO A 13 6.87 28.80 -20.03
CA PRO A 13 7.19 28.09 -18.82
C PRO A 13 6.55 26.72 -18.94
N VAL A 14 7.38 25.67 -18.90
CA VAL A 14 6.90 24.29 -18.82
C VAL A 14 6.22 24.19 -17.47
N GLU A 15 4.92 24.47 -17.47
CA GLU A 15 4.00 24.26 -16.38
C GLU A 15 4.06 22.74 -16.14
N ARG A 16 5.01 22.31 -15.31
CA ARG A 16 5.08 20.97 -14.75
C ARG A 16 3.86 20.85 -13.84
N ARG A 17 2.68 20.76 -14.46
CA ARG A 17 1.51 20.13 -13.88
C ARG A 17 2.01 18.75 -13.52
N ARG A 18 2.44 18.60 -12.27
CA ARG A 18 2.27 17.37 -11.54
C ARG A 18 0.77 17.12 -11.65
N ALA A 19 0.32 16.52 -12.75
CA ALA A 19 -0.98 15.91 -12.82
C ALA A 19 -0.98 15.03 -11.59
N ARG A 20 -1.76 15.44 -10.57
CA ARG A 20 -1.86 14.67 -9.34
C ARG A 20 -2.25 13.30 -9.84
N LEU A 21 -1.36 12.31 -9.68
CA LEU A 21 -1.67 10.94 -10.06
C LEU A 21 -3.07 10.67 -9.51
N PRO A 22 -3.98 10.09 -10.31
CA PRO A 22 -5.34 9.83 -9.88
C PRO A 22 -5.25 9.22 -8.48
N GLN A 23 -5.86 9.90 -7.49
CA GLN A 23 -5.89 9.35 -6.15
C GLN A 23 -6.60 8.00 -6.27
N PRO A 24 -6.01 6.90 -5.77
CA PRO A 24 -6.64 5.59 -5.90
C PRO A 24 -8.04 5.65 -5.30
N ASP A 25 -9.04 5.16 -6.03
CA ASP A 25 -10.41 5.15 -5.53
C ASP A 25 -10.55 4.13 -4.40
N PHE A 26 -10.67 4.64 -3.17
CA PHE A 26 -10.86 3.80 -1.98
C PHE A 26 -12.32 3.47 -1.68
N SER A 27 -13.26 3.75 -2.59
CA SER A 27 -14.69 3.51 -2.37
C SER A 27 -15.01 2.07 -1.97
N HIS A 28 -14.31 1.09 -2.56
CA HIS A 28 -14.47 -0.32 -2.22
C HIS A 28 -14.05 -0.64 -0.77
N TYR A 29 -12.90 -0.10 -0.34
CA TYR A 29 -12.43 -0.24 1.04
C TYR A 29 -13.36 0.44 2.05
N LYS A 30 -13.87 1.63 1.72
CA LYS A 30 -14.81 2.36 2.58
C LYS A 30 -16.12 1.60 2.77
N LYS A 31 -16.68 1.04 1.70
CA LYS A 31 -17.92 0.24 1.76
C LYS A 31 -17.77 -1.02 2.63
N GLN A 32 -16.57 -1.57 2.69
CA GLN A 32 -16.25 -2.77 3.48
C GLN A 32 -15.71 -2.45 4.87
N ASN A 33 -15.76 -1.20 5.33
CA ASN A 33 -15.15 -0.76 6.59
C ASN A 33 -13.69 -1.19 6.74
N ALA A 34 -12.94 -1.26 5.65
CA ALA A 34 -11.55 -1.73 5.59
C ALA A 34 -10.53 -0.60 5.34
N TRP A 35 -11.01 0.65 5.31
CA TRP A 35 -10.17 1.83 5.17
C TRP A 35 -9.78 2.37 6.56
N PRO A 36 -8.47 2.40 6.92
CA PRO A 36 -8.03 2.84 8.25
C PRO A 36 -8.08 4.36 8.46
N GLY A 37 -8.64 5.10 7.50
CA GLY A 37 -8.87 6.54 7.61
C GLY A 37 -7.84 7.41 6.87
N PRO A 38 -7.96 8.74 7.01
CA PRO A 38 -7.32 9.71 6.12
C PRO A 38 -5.82 9.89 6.35
N ASN A 39 -5.28 9.46 7.50
CA ASN A 39 -3.84 9.55 7.80
C ASN A 39 -3.03 8.39 7.20
N TYR A 40 -3.66 7.54 6.40
CA TYR A 40 -3.03 6.38 5.79
C TYR A 40 -3.24 6.41 4.28
N PHE A 41 -2.20 6.04 3.54
CA PHE A 41 -2.27 5.84 2.10
C PHE A 41 -2.02 4.39 1.74
N PHE A 42 -2.68 3.97 0.66
CA PHE A 42 -2.54 2.64 0.10
C PHE A 42 -1.16 2.47 -0.54
N VAL A 43 -0.43 1.45 -0.12
CA VAL A 43 0.88 1.10 -0.70
C VAL A 43 0.72 0.04 -1.78
N GLY A 44 -0.11 -0.97 -1.52
CA GLY A 44 -0.30 -2.10 -2.43
C GLY A 44 -0.89 -3.31 -1.73
N HIS A 45 -1.14 -4.36 -2.53
CA HIS A 45 -1.45 -5.70 -2.06
C HIS A 45 -0.18 -6.53 -1.96
N SER A 46 -0.15 -7.45 -0.99
CA SER A 46 0.83 -8.51 -0.93
C SER A 46 0.52 -9.50 -2.06
N PHE A 47 1.20 -9.38 -3.19
CA PHE A 47 0.97 -10.29 -4.32
C PHE A 47 2.28 -10.95 -4.70
N ASN A 48 2.35 -12.25 -4.44
CA ASN A 48 3.45 -13.10 -4.88
C ASN A 48 2.93 -14.01 -6.00
N LEU A 49 3.19 -13.62 -7.26
CA LEU A 49 2.76 -14.35 -8.46
C LEU A 49 3.64 -15.55 -8.80
N GLU A 50 4.84 -15.63 -8.24
CA GLU A 50 5.88 -16.52 -8.77
C GLU A 50 5.63 -18.01 -8.46
N GLU A 51 4.65 -18.37 -7.62
CA GLU A 51 4.39 -19.77 -7.22
C GLU A 51 2.95 -20.28 -7.38
N ALA A 52 2.00 -19.44 -7.84
CA ALA A 52 0.57 -19.80 -7.89
C ALA A 52 0.21 -20.92 -8.89
N ALA A 53 1.20 -21.53 -9.56
CA ALA A 53 0.99 -22.58 -10.52
C ALA A 53 0.95 -24.00 -9.92
N GLN A 54 1.29 -24.26 -8.65
CA GLN A 54 1.53 -25.67 -8.24
C GLN A 54 0.99 -26.20 -6.90
N VAL A 55 0.50 -25.43 -5.91
CA VAL A 55 0.07 -26.05 -4.64
C VAL A 55 -1.14 -25.36 -3.99
N ASN A 56 -2.34 -25.94 -4.16
CA ASN A 56 -3.58 -25.49 -3.51
C ASN A 56 -3.45 -25.42 -1.97
N GLU A 57 -2.73 -26.38 -1.37
CA GLU A 57 -2.56 -26.46 0.08
C GLU A 57 -1.84 -25.24 0.67
N PHE A 58 -0.82 -24.71 -0.02
CA PHE A 58 -0.12 -23.51 0.43
C PHE A 58 -1.03 -22.27 0.40
N ILE A 59 -1.83 -22.12 -0.65
CA ILE A 59 -2.79 -21.02 -0.78
C ILE A 59 -3.81 -21.08 0.35
N GLU A 60 -4.32 -22.26 0.69
CA GLU A 60 -5.24 -22.45 1.81
C GLU A 60 -4.58 -22.12 3.15
N GLN A 61 -3.37 -22.62 3.41
CA GLN A 61 -2.62 -22.31 4.63
C GLN A 61 -2.37 -20.80 4.77
N ARG A 62 -1.97 -20.15 3.68
CA ARG A 62 -1.75 -18.71 3.62
C ARG A 62 -3.03 -17.93 3.85
N ALA A 63 -4.12 -18.28 3.16
CA ALA A 63 -5.41 -17.64 3.34
C ALA A 63 -5.90 -17.76 4.79
N ASN A 64 -5.77 -18.94 5.40
CA ASN A 64 -6.14 -19.16 6.80
C ASN A 64 -5.29 -18.30 7.75
N ALA A 65 -3.98 -18.25 7.55
CA ALA A 65 -3.08 -17.44 8.35
C ALA A 65 -3.39 -15.94 8.23
N ILE A 66 -3.64 -15.43 7.02
CA ILE A 66 -4.01 -14.03 6.77
C ILE A 66 -5.37 -13.72 7.40
N ASN A 67 -6.38 -14.55 7.18
CA ASN A 67 -7.72 -14.31 7.71
C ASN A 67 -7.75 -14.37 9.25
N SER A 68 -6.87 -15.15 9.87
CA SER A 68 -6.75 -15.20 11.34
C SER A 68 -6.32 -13.87 11.98
N VAL A 69 -5.72 -12.97 11.20
CA VAL A 69 -5.32 -11.63 11.66
C VAL A 69 -6.52 -10.69 11.74
N PHE A 70 -7.49 -10.84 10.84
CA PHE A 70 -8.61 -9.91 10.68
C PHE A 70 -9.89 -10.52 11.25
N VAL A 71 -10.14 -10.28 12.54
CA VAL A 71 -11.43 -10.60 13.18
C VAL A 71 -12.48 -9.54 12.83
N GLU A 72 -13.77 -9.88 12.91
CA GLU A 72 -14.89 -9.06 12.41
C GLU A 72 -14.86 -7.59 12.88
N GLU A 73 -14.40 -7.33 14.10
CA GLU A 73 -14.35 -6.00 14.70
C GLU A 73 -13.15 -5.15 14.25
N THR A 74 -12.07 -5.77 13.76
CA THR A 74 -10.81 -5.08 13.44
C THR A 74 -10.35 -5.41 12.01
N GLN A 75 -10.66 -4.53 11.07
CA GLN A 75 -10.33 -4.69 9.65
C GLN A 75 -8.90 -4.22 9.29
N TRP A 76 -8.07 -3.90 10.29
CA TRP A 76 -6.66 -3.56 10.11
C TRP A 76 -5.86 -3.76 11.40
N ALA A 77 -4.61 -4.18 11.27
CA ALA A 77 -3.71 -4.43 12.41
C ALA A 77 -2.34 -3.79 12.18
N PRO A 78 -1.65 -3.29 13.23
CA PRO A 78 -0.27 -2.81 13.12
C PRO A 78 0.67 -3.89 12.62
N VAL A 79 1.55 -3.55 11.67
CA VAL A 79 2.52 -4.49 11.10
C VAL A 79 3.31 -5.23 12.19
N ASP A 80 3.83 -4.49 13.19
CA ASP A 80 4.62 -5.08 14.28
C ASP A 80 3.83 -6.11 15.09
N ALA A 81 2.55 -5.84 15.34
CA ALA A 81 1.69 -6.78 16.07
C ALA A 81 1.45 -8.05 15.25
N VAL A 82 1.26 -7.92 13.94
CA VAL A 82 1.00 -9.06 13.07
C VAL A 82 2.27 -9.89 12.84
N LEU A 83 3.44 -9.26 12.72
CA LEU A 83 4.71 -9.99 12.56
C LEU A 83 5.05 -10.87 13.77
N ASN A 84 4.50 -10.56 14.96
CA ASN A 84 4.61 -11.42 16.14
C ASN A 84 3.69 -12.67 16.08
N ASN A 85 2.71 -12.69 15.17
CA ASN A 85 1.88 -13.87 14.93
C ASN A 85 2.67 -14.89 14.08
N GLN A 86 3.09 -15.98 14.71
CA GLN A 86 3.88 -17.03 14.05
C GLN A 86 3.16 -17.67 12.86
N ASN A 87 1.82 -17.76 12.89
CA ASN A 87 1.07 -18.34 11.78
C ASN A 87 1.15 -17.43 10.55
N PHE A 88 1.06 -16.11 10.76
CA PHE A 88 1.19 -15.13 9.68
C PHE A 88 2.63 -15.07 9.15
N SER A 89 3.62 -14.91 10.02
CA SER A 89 5.01 -14.72 9.61
C SER A 89 5.61 -15.92 8.86
N LYS A 90 5.09 -17.13 9.09
CA LYS A 90 5.49 -18.35 8.38
C LYS A 90 5.01 -18.42 6.93
N VAL A 91 3.90 -17.75 6.59
CA VAL A 91 3.32 -17.79 5.24
C VAL A 91 3.81 -16.63 4.35
N LEU A 92 4.61 -15.72 4.90
CA LEU A 92 5.20 -14.62 4.16
C LEU A 92 6.36 -15.09 3.29
N SER A 93 6.47 -14.53 2.10
CA SER A 93 7.70 -14.62 1.32
C SER A 93 8.83 -13.86 2.02
N ARG A 94 10.08 -14.20 1.68
CA ARG A 94 11.24 -13.45 2.18
C ARG A 94 11.13 -11.95 1.90
N PHE A 95 10.68 -11.59 0.70
CA PHE A 95 10.53 -10.19 0.30
C PHE A 95 9.43 -9.48 1.10
N GLU A 96 8.30 -10.14 1.33
CA GLU A 96 7.23 -9.60 2.17
C GLU A 96 7.72 -9.38 3.60
N ASN A 97 8.41 -10.38 4.15
CA ASN A 97 8.96 -10.31 5.49
C ASN A 97 9.95 -9.14 5.63
N ASP A 98 10.94 -9.04 4.75
CA ASP A 98 11.94 -7.96 4.73
C ASP A 98 11.30 -6.59 4.46
N PHE A 99 10.24 -6.53 3.64
CA PHE A 99 9.53 -5.29 3.36
C PHE A 99 8.74 -4.81 4.58
N LEU A 100 7.95 -5.69 5.21
CA LEU A 100 7.13 -5.34 6.37
C LEU A 100 7.98 -4.86 7.55
N HIS A 101 9.11 -5.50 7.84
CA HIS A 101 10.01 -5.06 8.92
C HIS A 101 10.60 -3.66 8.70
N ARG A 102 10.55 -3.11 7.48
CA ARG A 102 11.03 -1.75 7.18
C ARG A 102 9.92 -0.69 7.25
N LEU A 103 8.67 -1.09 7.47
CA LEU A 103 7.52 -0.19 7.44
C LEU A 103 7.09 0.24 8.84
N ASP A 104 7.70 1.31 9.33
CA ASP A 104 7.32 1.91 10.61
C ASP A 104 5.91 2.54 10.57
N GLY A 105 5.12 2.26 11.61
CA GLY A 105 3.76 2.78 11.81
C GLY A 105 2.75 2.36 10.73
N ALA A 106 3.06 1.35 9.92
CA ALA A 106 2.16 0.84 8.91
C ALA A 106 1.12 -0.12 9.50
N LEU A 107 -0.01 -0.22 8.81
CA LEU A 107 -1.06 -1.19 9.09
C LEU A 107 -1.15 -2.17 7.93
N ILE A 108 -1.59 -3.38 8.22
CA ILE A 108 -2.12 -4.29 7.20
C ILE A 108 -3.62 -4.42 7.35
N GLY A 109 -4.32 -4.68 6.24
CA GLY A 109 -5.76 -4.91 6.20
C GLY A 109 -6.12 -5.99 5.17
N PRO A 110 -7.40 -6.34 4.99
CA PRO A 110 -7.81 -7.28 3.95
C PRO A 110 -7.49 -6.70 2.56
N ALA A 111 -7.03 -7.55 1.65
CA ALA A 111 -6.97 -7.20 0.23
C ALA A 111 -8.37 -7.28 -0.37
N ILE A 112 -8.78 -6.22 -1.08
CA ILE A 112 -10.11 -6.08 -1.69
C ILE A 112 -9.94 -5.68 -3.15
N ASP A 113 -10.60 -6.41 -4.05
CA ASP A 113 -10.60 -6.13 -5.48
C ASP A 113 -11.54 -4.97 -5.87
N SER A 114 -11.57 -4.62 -7.16
CA SER A 114 -12.45 -3.57 -7.70
C SER A 114 -13.94 -3.90 -7.63
N SER A 115 -14.33 -5.14 -7.35
CA SER A 115 -15.73 -5.52 -7.11
C SER A 115 -16.12 -5.38 -5.64
N GLY A 116 -15.14 -5.14 -4.75
CA GLY A 116 -15.34 -5.14 -3.31
C GLY A 116 -15.22 -6.53 -2.66
N LYS A 117 -14.72 -7.54 -3.38
CA LYS A 117 -14.52 -8.90 -2.89
C LYS A 117 -13.12 -9.03 -2.26
N LYS A 118 -13.04 -9.78 -1.15
CA LYS A 118 -11.76 -10.08 -0.49
C LYS A 118 -10.90 -11.02 -1.35
N ILE A 119 -9.61 -10.74 -1.44
CA ILE A 119 -8.58 -11.61 -2.02
C ILE A 119 -7.98 -12.39 -0.86
N ALA A 120 -8.41 -13.65 -0.69
CA ALA A 120 -8.26 -14.39 0.56
C ALA A 120 -6.80 -14.67 0.97
N ASP A 121 -5.91 -14.82 0.00
CA ASP A 121 -4.48 -15.11 0.14
C ASP A 121 -3.60 -13.86 0.09
N SER A 122 -4.20 -12.67 0.16
CA SER A 122 -3.51 -11.40 0.08
C SER A 122 -3.97 -10.44 1.19
N PHE A 123 -3.06 -9.55 1.59
CA PHE A 123 -3.34 -8.45 2.50
C PHE A 123 -2.96 -7.12 1.85
N THR A 124 -3.63 -6.05 2.28
CA THR A 124 -3.32 -4.68 1.90
C THR A 124 -2.33 -4.08 2.88
N ILE A 125 -1.44 -3.23 2.39
CA ILE A 125 -0.53 -2.44 3.21
C ILE A 125 -0.95 -0.97 3.17
N TRP A 126 -1.12 -0.40 4.36
CA TRP A 126 -1.46 1.00 4.59
C TRP A 126 -0.32 1.69 5.32
N ARG A 127 0.32 2.66 4.68
CA ARG A 127 1.40 3.42 5.31
C ARG A 127 0.86 4.71 5.87
N LYS A 128 1.27 5.03 7.11
CA LYS A 128 0.92 6.30 7.74
C LYS A 128 1.55 7.45 6.96
N GLU A 129 0.75 8.43 6.60
CA GLU A 129 1.24 9.70 6.07
C GLU A 129 2.03 10.39 7.18
N MET A 130 3.36 10.44 7.02
CA MET A 130 4.19 11.34 7.80
C MET A 130 3.89 12.75 7.27
N ARG A 131 2.82 13.37 7.77
CA ARG A 131 2.66 14.81 7.57
C ARG A 131 3.95 15.44 8.08
N ARG A 132 4.58 16.23 7.23
CA ARG A 132 5.76 17.03 7.55
C ARG A 132 5.37 18.05 8.63
N GLN A 133 5.21 17.60 9.87
CA GLN A 133 5.28 18.47 11.03
C GLN A 133 6.73 18.94 11.06
N GLU A 134 6.92 20.25 10.87
CA GLU A 134 8.15 21.05 10.93
C GLU A 134 8.35 21.87 9.65
N ARG A 135 7.51 22.89 9.42
CA ARG A 135 7.88 24.15 8.73
C ARG A 135 6.93 25.30 9.07
N GLU A 136 6.32 25.35 10.26
CA GLU A 136 5.59 26.54 10.73
C GLU A 136 5.78 26.72 12.24
N SER A 137 7.04 26.77 12.66
CA SER A 137 7.47 27.25 13.98
C SER A 137 8.92 27.73 13.87
N ALA A 138 9.15 28.73 13.02
CA ALA A 138 10.37 29.53 12.96
C ALA A 138 9.97 30.98 12.67
#